data_AF-A0A6J2PD80-F1
#
_entry.id   AF-A0A6J2PD80-F1
#
_cell.length_a   1.000
_cell.length_b   1.000
_cell.length_c   1.000
_cell.angle_alpha   90.00
_cell.angle_beta   90.00
_cell.angle_gamma   90.00
#
_symmetry.space_group_name_H-M   'P 1'
#
loop_
_entity.id
_entity.type
_entity.pdbx_description
1 polymer ?
#
loop_
_entity_poly.entity_id
_entity_poly.type
_entity_poly.pdbx_seq_one_letter_code
_entity_poly.pdbx_strand_id
1 'polypeptide(L)'
;MQIYEIDLTGNKVPQVTSSAAPMLTSLSVLRLGSNHLTSLPDGSFSACPALTELYLDNNALVSLSNFSFSGLSKLEVSQCVSSGTVAC
;
A
#
# COMPACT_ATOMS: atom_id res chain seq x y z
N MET A 1 -18.05 6.86 12.15
CA MET A 1 -17.95 5.62 11.34
C MET A 1 -16.48 5.43 11.03
N GLN A 2 -15.88 4.32 11.45
CA GLN A 2 -14.48 4.02 11.16
C GLN A 2 -14.42 3.08 9.95
N ILE A 3 -13.54 3.39 8.99
CA ILE A 3 -13.30 2.53 7.84
C ILE A 3 -12.20 1.55 8.24
N TYR A 4 -12.50 0.26 8.12
CA TYR A 4 -11.59 -0.83 8.51
C TYR A 4 -10.89 -1.46 7.31
N GLU A 5 -11.58 -1.53 6.17
CA GLU A 5 -11.08 -2.11 4.93
C GLU A 5 -11.42 -1.19 3.75
N ILE A 6 -10.46 -1.04 2.84
CA ILE A 6 -10.64 -0.39 1.55
C ILE A 6 -10.17 -1.36 0.47
N ASP A 7 -11.10 -1.72 -0.41
CA ASP A 7 -10.79 -2.51 -1.61
C ASP A 7 -10.86 -1.62 -2.85
N LEU A 8 -9.70 -1.45 -3.48
CA LEU A 8 -9.51 -0.76 -4.75
C LEU A 8 -8.93 -1.69 -5.82
N THR A 9 -9.09 -3.00 -5.67
CA THR A 9 -8.59 -4.00 -6.61
C THR A 9 -9.23 -3.83 -7.99
N GLY A 10 -8.42 -3.96 -9.06
CA GLY A 10 -8.93 -3.90 -10.44
C GLY A 10 -9.32 -2.49 -10.91
N ASN A 11 -8.90 -1.45 -10.19
CA ASN A 11 -9.10 -0.07 -10.60
C ASN A 11 -7.95 0.43 -11.49
N LYS A 12 -8.05 1.70 -11.88
CA LYS A 12 -7.03 2.40 -12.66
C LYS A 12 -6.21 3.35 -11.79
N VAL A 13 -5.87 2.95 -10.56
CA VAL A 13 -5.08 3.80 -9.66
C VAL A 13 -3.68 3.97 -10.28
N PRO A 14 -3.32 5.17 -10.77
CA PRO A 14 -2.07 5.34 -11.51
C PRO A 14 -0.88 5.60 -10.58
N GLN A 15 -1.15 6.06 -9.36
CA GLN A 15 -0.13 6.43 -8.38
C GLN A 15 -0.73 6.46 -6.97
N VAL A 16 0.09 6.10 -5.97
CA VAL A 16 -0.18 6.42 -4.56
C VAL A 16 0.62 7.68 -4.23
N THR A 17 -0.04 8.75 -3.80
CA THR A 17 0.63 10.00 -3.40
C THR A 17 0.71 10.10 -1.89
N SER A 18 1.83 10.60 -1.38
CA SER A 18 2.05 10.83 0.06
C SER A 18 1.30 12.04 0.63
N SER A 19 0.48 12.74 -0.18
CA SER A 19 -0.12 14.02 0.21
C SER A 19 -1.47 13.86 0.92
N ALA A 20 -1.61 14.52 2.07
CA ALA A 20 -2.85 15.01 2.70
C ALA A 20 -4.11 14.11 2.67
N ALA A 21 -3.94 12.79 2.59
CA ALA A 21 -5.04 11.87 2.88
C ALA A 21 -5.51 12.12 4.32
N PRO A 22 -6.83 12.18 4.58
CA PRO A 22 -7.34 12.16 5.94
C PRO A 22 -6.69 10.99 6.69
N MET A 23 -6.28 11.19 7.93
CA MET A 23 -5.71 10.09 8.70
C MET A 23 -6.75 8.98 8.85
N LEU A 24 -6.47 7.84 8.22
CA LEU A 24 -7.29 6.64 8.30
C LEU A 24 -6.78 5.78 9.45
N THR A 25 -6.93 6.29 10.68
CA THR A 25 -6.38 5.69 11.91
C THR A 25 -6.95 4.31 12.25
N SER A 26 -8.01 3.90 11.58
CA SER A 26 -8.71 2.63 11.82
C SER A 26 -8.63 1.67 10.65
N LEU A 27 -8.02 2.09 9.54
CA LEU A 27 -7.87 1.24 8.37
C LEU A 27 -6.84 0.16 8.66
N SER A 28 -7.29 -1.09 8.58
CA SER A 28 -6.51 -2.29 8.83
C SER A 28 -6.11 -2.98 7.52
N VAL A 29 -7.00 -2.97 6.52
CA VAL A 29 -6.80 -3.70 5.26
C VAL A 29 -6.89 -2.73 4.07
N LEU A 30 -5.88 -2.74 3.20
CA LEU A 30 -5.87 -1.99 1.95
C LEU A 30 -5.53 -2.90 0.78
N ARG A 31 -6.47 -3.03 -0.16
CA ARG A 31 -6.28 -3.81 -1.39
C ARG A 31 -6.10 -2.89 -2.58
N LEU A 32 -4.92 -2.95 -3.19
CA LEU A 32 -4.53 -2.22 -4.39
C LEU A 32 -4.11 -3.18 -5.52
N GLY A 33 -4.50 -4.45 -5.42
CA GLY A 33 -4.17 -5.47 -6.40
C GLY A 33 -4.72 -5.14 -7.80
N SER A 34 -4.09 -5.68 -8.84
CA SER A 34 -4.55 -5.51 -10.24
C SER A 34 -4.77 -4.05 -10.65
N ASN A 35 -3.87 -3.15 -10.21
CA ASN A 35 -3.82 -1.76 -10.64
C ASN A 35 -2.61 -1.52 -11.57
N HIS A 36 -2.29 -0.26 -11.85
CA HIS A 36 -1.17 0.12 -12.71
C HIS A 36 -0.08 0.90 -11.95
N LEU A 37 0.11 0.59 -10.66
CA LEU A 37 1.13 1.26 -9.85
C LEU A 37 2.52 0.89 -10.35
N THR A 38 3.35 1.90 -10.63
CA THR A 38 4.72 1.72 -11.13
C THR A 38 5.80 1.99 -10.07
N SER A 39 5.46 2.79 -9.07
CA SER A 39 6.30 3.11 -7.92
C SER A 39 5.46 3.41 -6.68
N LEU A 40 6.09 3.33 -5.50
CA LEU A 40 5.53 3.77 -4.23
C LEU A 40 6.47 4.80 -3.58
N PRO A 41 6.08 6.10 -3.57
CA PRO A 41 6.82 7.12 -2.84
C PRO A 41 7.04 6.76 -1.36
N ASP A 42 8.09 7.32 -0.77
CA ASP A 42 8.38 7.15 0.65
C ASP A 42 7.20 7.61 1.51
N GLY A 43 6.83 6.81 2.50
CA GLY A 43 5.71 7.12 3.40
C GLY A 43 4.34 7.19 2.70
N SER A 44 4.18 6.51 1.55
CA SER A 44 2.90 6.42 0.81
C SER A 44 1.69 6.03 1.67
N PHE A 45 1.93 5.30 2.76
CA PHE A 45 0.88 4.81 3.67
C PHE A 45 0.98 5.40 5.09
N SER A 46 1.74 6.48 5.27
CA SER A 46 1.91 7.14 6.58
C SER A 46 0.60 7.64 7.21
N ALA A 47 -0.42 7.91 6.38
CA ALA A 47 -1.76 8.29 6.84
C ALA A 47 -2.60 7.12 7.40
N CYS A 48 -2.12 5.88 7.25
CA CYS A 48 -2.81 4.65 7.68
C CYS A 48 -1.98 3.90 8.75
N PRO A 49 -1.73 4.46 9.93
CA PRO A 49 -0.82 3.87 10.92
C PRO A 49 -1.33 2.55 11.55
N ALA A 50 -2.60 2.20 11.33
CA ALA A 50 -3.20 0.96 11.80
C ALA A 50 -3.21 -0.17 10.76
N LEU A 51 -2.62 0.05 9.58
CA LEU A 51 -2.64 -0.92 8.50
C LEU A 51 -1.86 -2.18 8.91
N THR A 52 -2.51 -3.33 8.79
CA THR A 52 -1.96 -4.66 9.08
C THR A 52 -1.83 -5.50 7.82
N GLU A 53 -2.66 -5.24 6.80
CA GLU A 53 -2.64 -5.94 5.51
C GLU A 53 -2.60 -4.96 4.34
N LEU A 54 -1.68 -5.20 3.40
CA LEU A 54 -1.52 -4.43 2.17
C LEU A 54 -1.32 -5.35 0.97
N TYR A 55 -2.25 -5.31 0.02
CA TYR A 55 -2.18 -6.10 -1.21
C TYR A 55 -1.79 -5.22 -2.39
N LEU A 56 -0.69 -5.57 -3.06
CA LEU A 56 -0.12 -4.85 -4.21
C LEU A 56 0.13 -5.78 -5.41
N ASP A 57 -0.44 -6.98 -5.39
CA ASP A 57 -0.30 -7.98 -6.45
C ASP A 57 -0.75 -7.42 -7.82
N ASN A 58 -0.22 -7.97 -8.90
CA ASN A 58 -0.62 -7.61 -10.26
C ASN A 58 -0.55 -6.09 -10.56
N ASN A 59 0.42 -5.39 -9.98
CA ASN A 59 0.83 -4.04 -10.36
C ASN A 59 2.09 -4.06 -11.22
N ALA A 60 2.52 -2.89 -11.71
CA ALA A 60 3.73 -2.71 -12.51
C ALA A 60 4.89 -2.14 -11.66
N LEU A 61 4.96 -2.47 -10.37
CA LEU A 61 5.94 -1.92 -9.43
C LEU A 61 7.35 -2.37 -9.84
N VAL A 62 8.18 -1.41 -10.26
CA VAL A 62 9.55 -1.68 -10.73
C VAL A 62 10.56 -1.61 -9.59
N SER A 63 10.30 -0.77 -8.59
CA SER A 63 11.14 -0.62 -7.42
C SER A 63 10.33 -0.24 -6.18
N LEU A 64 10.79 -0.73 -5.04
CA LEU A 64 10.34 -0.34 -3.70
C LEU A 64 11.55 0.25 -2.98
N SER A 65 11.36 1.41 -2.34
CA SER A 65 12.40 1.96 -1.47
C SER A 65 12.28 1.33 -0.08
N ASN A 66 13.36 1.37 0.71
CA ASN A 66 13.33 0.98 2.12
C ASN A 66 12.34 1.81 2.96
N PHE A 67 11.88 2.95 2.42
CA PHE A 67 10.99 3.89 3.09
C PHE A 67 9.57 3.91 2.49
N SER A 68 9.29 3.13 1.42
CA SER A 68 7.94 3.02 0.83
C SER A 68 6.89 2.58 1.85
N PHE A 69 7.29 1.77 2.83
CA PHE A 69 6.44 1.28 3.92
C PHE A 69 6.72 1.98 5.27
N SER A 70 7.45 3.09 5.27
CA SER A 70 7.73 3.86 6.49
C SER A 70 6.42 4.33 7.12
N GLY A 71 6.31 4.17 8.45
CA GLY A 71 5.10 4.50 9.22
C GLY A 71 4.11 3.35 9.40
N LEU A 72 4.31 2.20 8.73
CA LEU A 72 3.48 1.00 8.89
C LEU A 72 4.00 0.09 9.99
N SER A 73 3.97 0.57 11.24
CA SER A 73 4.52 -0.17 12.41
C SER A 73 3.78 -1.45 12.77
N LYS A 74 2.57 -1.65 12.25
CA LYS A 74 1.71 -2.82 12.50
C LYS A 74 1.56 -3.75 11.30
N LEU A 75 2.22 -3.46 10.19
CA LEU A 75 2.11 -4.28 8.99
C LEU A 75 2.81 -5.62 9.22
N GLU A 76 2.02 -6.69 9.30
CA GLU A 76 2.58 -8.05 9.27
C GLU A 76 2.88 -8.37 7.80
N VAL A 77 4.15 -8.65 7.50
CA VAL A 77 4.63 -8.81 6.12
C VAL A 77 3.95 -10.00 5.45
N SER A 78 2.86 -9.73 4.73
CA SER A 78 2.34 -10.51 3.62
C SER A 78 2.46 -9.68 2.35
N GLN A 79 3.70 -9.26 2.03
CA GLN A 79 4.03 -8.60 0.77
C GLN A 79 3.93 -9.62 -0.36
N CYS A 80 2.73 -9.84 -0.91
CA CYS A 80 2.58 -10.62 -2.14
C CYS A 80 2.93 -9.73 -3.35
N VAL A 81 4.20 -9.36 -3.48
CA VAL A 81 4.70 -8.71 -4.69
C VAL A 81 5.01 -9.81 -5.68
N SER A 82 4.04 -10.20 -6.51
CA SER A 82 4.24 -11.13 -7.62
C SER A 82 5.00 -10.45 -8.78
N SER A 83 6.19 -9.92 -8.52
CA SER A 83 7.08 -9.37 -9.55
C SER A 83 8.52 -9.34 -9.04
N GLY A 84 9.16 -10.51 -9.06
CA GLY A 84 10.57 -10.76 -9.41
C GLY A 84 11.74 -10.00 -8.75
N THR A 85 11.57 -8.94 -7.96
CA THR A 85 12.69 -8.01 -7.70
C THR A 85 12.89 -7.60 -6.24
N VAL A 86 12.01 -7.89 -5.29
CA VAL A 86 12.34 -7.58 -3.88
C VAL A 86 11.88 -8.72 -2.99
N ALA A 87 12.86 -9.53 -2.57
CA ALA A 87 12.70 -10.45 -1.46
C ALA A 87 12.44 -9.65 -0.18
N CYS A 88 11.55 -10.20 0.65
CA CYS A 88 11.30 -9.78 2.02
C CYS A 88 12.59 -9.45 2.79
#